data_AF-A0A929BLX4-F1
#
_entry.id   AF-A0A929BLX4-F1
#
_cell.length_a   1.000
_cell.length_b   1.000
_cell.length_c   1.000
_cell.angle_alpha   90.00
_cell.angle_beta   90.00
_cell.angle_gamma   90.00
#
_symmetry.space_group_name_H-M   'P 1'
#
loop_
_entity.id
_entity.type
_entity.pdbx_description
1 polymer ?
#
loop_
_entity_poly.entity_id
_entity_poly.type
_entity_poly.pdbx_seq_one_letter_code
_entity_poly.pdbx_strand_id
1 'polypeptide(L)'
;MIITEQKEFDEILRSLKGHERVFLLGCGICAATWSTGGEKETREMAARLAEAGKDCTGWIVTEEATCDVRTTRRLLKRNKEQVGLADVLLVLACGAGVQTVASLVDVPVYPALNTLFLARLQNLSVCDERCRLCGECILAETAAICPVALCPKGLMNGPCGGYEDGKCEVDRERDCAWVAIYERMETLGQLEQFTVIHEPKDWSKMRHPGFINKRDKKALGRG
;
A
#
# COMPACT_ATOMS: atom_id res chain seq x y z
N MET A 1 3.21 -3.58 4.73
CA MET A 1 2.43 -2.33 4.91
C MET A 1 2.38 -1.55 3.61
N ILE A 2 1.38 -0.70 3.40
CA ILE A 2 1.33 0.12 2.18
C ILE A 2 2.17 1.38 2.40
N ILE A 3 3.15 1.59 1.53
CA ILE A 3 3.98 2.79 1.53
C ILE A 3 3.28 3.88 0.75
N THR A 4 3.33 5.07 1.31
CA THR A 4 2.71 6.28 0.77
C THR A 4 3.74 7.40 0.71
N GLU A 5 3.47 8.38 -0.12
CA GLU A 5 4.26 9.60 -0.24
C GLU A 5 3.30 10.80 -0.24
N GLN A 6 3.63 11.88 0.46
CA GLN A 6 2.81 13.08 0.40
C GLN A 6 2.83 13.65 -1.01
N LYS A 7 1.65 14.00 -1.54
CA LYS A 7 1.55 14.74 -2.77
C LYS A 7 2.20 16.11 -2.59
N GLU A 8 2.70 16.65 -3.70
CA GLU A 8 3.16 18.03 -3.74
C GLU A 8 2.02 18.96 -3.28
N PHE A 9 2.36 19.96 -2.48
CA PHE A 9 1.34 20.78 -1.83
C PHE A 9 0.50 21.56 -2.85
N ASP A 10 1.10 22.00 -3.95
CA ASP A 10 0.37 22.64 -5.05
C ASP A 10 -0.61 21.68 -5.75
N GLU A 11 -0.35 20.37 -5.77
CA GLU A 11 -1.30 19.37 -6.24
C GLU A 11 -2.49 19.25 -5.28
N ILE A 12 -2.24 19.26 -3.97
CA ILE A 12 -3.28 19.26 -2.93
C ILE A 12 -4.15 20.52 -3.06
N LEU A 13 -3.55 21.71 -3.14
CA LEU A 13 -4.28 22.97 -3.31
C LEU A 13 -5.12 23.01 -4.58
N ARG A 14 -4.59 22.49 -5.70
CA ARG A 14 -5.36 22.35 -6.94
C ARG A 14 -6.57 21.44 -6.77
N SER A 15 -6.43 20.34 -6.03
CA SER A 15 -7.55 19.42 -5.73
C SER A 15 -8.60 20.08 -4.83
N LEU A 16 -8.19 20.98 -3.94
CA LEU A 16 -9.06 21.74 -3.03
C LEU A 16 -9.57 23.06 -3.65
N LYS A 17 -9.48 23.24 -4.96
CA LYS A 17 -9.97 24.47 -5.62
C LYS A 17 -11.50 24.54 -5.51
N GLY A 18 -12.02 25.68 -5.06
CA GLY A 18 -13.47 25.89 -4.85
C GLY A 18 -14.01 25.37 -3.52
N HIS A 19 -13.15 24.79 -2.68
CA HIS A 19 -13.47 24.32 -1.33
C HIS A 19 -12.80 25.23 -0.30
N GLU A 20 -13.54 25.74 0.68
CA GLU A 20 -12.99 26.64 1.70
C GLU A 20 -12.77 25.92 3.02
N ARG A 21 -13.69 25.03 3.40
CA ARG A 21 -13.73 24.37 4.70
C ARG A 21 -13.29 22.91 4.59
N VAL A 22 -12.09 22.62 5.06
CA VAL A 22 -11.43 21.32 4.91
C VAL A 22 -11.39 20.58 6.25
N PHE A 23 -11.82 19.33 6.26
CA PHE A 23 -11.59 18.42 7.38
C PHE A 23 -10.53 17.39 7.01
N LEU A 24 -9.57 17.13 7.90
CA LEU A 24 -8.48 16.19 7.61
C LEU A 24 -8.66 14.85 8.31
N LEU A 25 -8.29 13.76 7.64
CA LEU A 25 -8.27 12.42 8.22
C LEU A 25 -6.96 11.71 7.91
N GLY A 26 -6.19 11.38 8.95
CA GLY A 26 -4.97 10.58 8.88
C GLY A 26 -5.19 9.09 9.16
N CYS A 27 -4.22 8.27 8.73
CA CYS A 27 -4.20 6.82 8.93
C CYS A 27 -3.15 6.41 9.98
N GLY A 28 -3.59 5.92 11.14
CA GLY A 28 -2.70 5.57 12.26
C GLY A 28 -1.91 4.27 12.11
N ILE A 29 -2.04 3.53 11.00
CA ILE A 29 -1.28 2.28 10.77
C ILE A 29 -0.17 2.48 9.75
N CYS A 30 -0.44 2.28 8.47
CA CYS A 30 0.62 2.26 7.45
C CYS A 30 1.22 3.65 7.23
N ALA A 31 0.37 4.67 7.05
CA ALA A 31 0.82 6.03 6.76
C ALA A 31 1.49 6.68 7.98
N ALA A 32 1.00 6.42 9.20
CA ALA A 32 1.65 6.87 10.43
C ALA A 32 3.01 6.21 10.65
N THR A 33 3.11 4.89 10.45
CA THR A 33 4.39 4.18 10.64
C THR A 33 5.45 4.63 9.63
N TRP A 34 5.02 5.02 8.42
CA TRP A 34 5.90 5.58 7.39
C TRP A 34 5.99 7.13 7.43
N SER A 35 5.49 7.77 8.49
CA SER A 35 5.57 9.23 8.68
C SER A 35 5.08 10.06 7.47
N THR A 36 3.95 9.66 6.88
CA THR A 36 3.32 10.39 5.77
C THR A 36 1.88 10.80 6.05
N GLY A 37 1.21 10.20 7.03
CA GLY A 37 -0.20 10.49 7.33
C GLY A 37 -0.64 10.17 8.75
N GLY A 38 0.30 10.13 9.69
CA GLY A 38 0.00 10.01 11.11
C GLY A 38 -0.41 11.35 11.74
N GLU A 39 -0.46 11.38 13.06
CA GLU A 39 -0.91 12.57 13.81
C GLU A 39 -0.03 13.79 13.55
N LYS A 40 1.29 13.62 13.56
CA LYS A 40 2.25 14.68 13.26
C LYS A 40 1.98 15.25 11.85
N GLU A 41 1.94 14.40 10.85
CA GLU A 41 1.79 14.82 9.45
C GLU A 41 0.41 15.44 9.17
N THR A 42 -0.63 14.92 9.82
CA THR A 42 -1.99 15.46 9.70
C THR A 42 -2.09 16.86 10.30
N ARG A 43 -1.47 17.09 11.47
CA ARG A 43 -1.40 18.41 12.11
C ARG A 43 -0.59 19.40 11.28
N GLU A 44 0.56 18.98 10.76
CA GLU A 44 1.40 19.81 9.88
C GLU A 44 0.67 20.18 8.59
N MET A 45 -0.05 19.24 7.98
CA MET A 45 -0.88 19.52 6.80
C MET A 45 -2.01 20.50 7.11
N ALA A 46 -2.69 20.36 8.26
CA ALA A 46 -3.72 21.30 8.67
C ALA A 46 -3.17 22.71 8.85
N ALA A 47 -1.99 22.86 9.48
CA ALA A 47 -1.32 24.15 9.63
C ALA A 47 -0.98 24.78 8.27
N ARG A 48 -0.42 24.00 7.34
CA ARG A 48 -0.07 24.46 5.98
C ARG A 48 -1.30 24.89 5.19
N LEU A 49 -2.41 24.17 5.31
CA LEU A 49 -3.67 24.55 4.67
C LEU A 49 -4.24 25.85 5.25
N ALA A 50 -4.14 26.04 6.57
CA ALA A 50 -4.55 27.30 7.21
C ALA A 50 -3.70 28.49 6.74
N GLU A 51 -2.38 28.32 6.62
CA GLU A 51 -1.47 29.32 6.03
C GLU A 51 -1.83 29.65 4.57
N ALA A 52 -2.32 28.66 3.82
CA ALA A 52 -2.81 28.83 2.45
C ALA A 52 -4.25 29.37 2.36
N GLY A 53 -4.85 29.81 3.48
CA GLY A 53 -6.17 30.46 3.53
C GLY A 53 -7.36 29.50 3.52
N LYS A 54 -7.17 28.22 3.86
CA LYS A 54 -8.27 27.26 4.05
C LYS A 54 -8.73 27.27 5.50
N ASP A 55 -10.04 27.14 5.72
CA ASP A 55 -10.61 26.94 7.05
C ASP A 55 -10.54 25.46 7.42
N CYS A 56 -9.66 25.09 8.34
CA CYS A 56 -9.53 23.71 8.81
C CYS A 56 -10.53 23.44 9.93
N THR A 57 -11.67 22.82 9.61
CA THR A 57 -12.77 22.60 10.58
C THR A 57 -12.42 21.56 11.65
N GLY A 58 -11.36 20.79 11.43
CA GLY A 58 -10.81 19.84 12.37
C GLY A 58 -9.96 18.78 11.67
N TRP A 59 -9.36 17.91 12.49
CA TRP A 59 -8.64 16.76 12.00
C TRP A 59 -8.77 15.60 12.98
N ILE A 60 -8.64 14.38 12.46
CA ILE A 60 -8.62 13.13 13.23
C ILE A 60 -7.60 12.17 12.62
N VAL A 61 -7.13 11.22 13.43
CA VAL A 61 -6.32 10.09 12.95
C VAL A 61 -6.96 8.80 13.44
N THR A 62 -7.08 7.81 12.56
CA THR A 62 -7.65 6.51 12.93
C THR A 62 -6.67 5.74 13.81
N GLU A 63 -7.12 5.19 14.94
CA GLU A 63 -6.32 4.26 15.76
C GLU A 63 -5.98 2.97 14.99
N GLU A 64 -6.89 2.57 14.10
CA GLU A 64 -6.78 1.40 13.23
C GLU A 64 -6.52 1.82 11.78
N ALA A 65 -6.40 0.87 10.86
CA ALA A 65 -6.23 1.20 9.45
C ALA A 65 -7.47 1.92 8.91
N THR A 66 -7.30 3.05 8.22
CA THR A 66 -8.40 3.81 7.62
C THR A 66 -9.25 2.98 6.65
N CYS A 67 -8.65 1.98 6.00
CA CYS A 67 -9.35 1.05 5.12
C CYS A 67 -10.23 0.01 5.85
N ASP A 68 -10.28 0.01 7.19
CA ASP A 68 -11.34 -0.70 7.92
C ASP A 68 -12.57 0.21 8.04
N VAL A 69 -13.55 -0.05 7.17
CA VAL A 69 -14.81 0.70 7.10
C VAL A 69 -15.57 0.75 8.44
N ARG A 70 -15.40 -0.23 9.33
CA ARG A 70 -16.15 -0.31 10.60
C ARG A 70 -15.63 0.71 11.60
N THR A 71 -14.33 0.79 11.74
CA THR A 71 -13.65 1.67 12.70
C THR A 71 -13.66 3.11 12.18
N THR A 72 -13.37 3.33 10.89
CA THR A 72 -13.44 4.64 10.24
C THR A 72 -14.84 5.24 10.33
N ARG A 73 -15.90 4.46 10.09
CA ARG A 73 -17.30 4.93 10.26
C ARG A 73 -17.58 5.38 11.69
N ARG A 74 -17.12 4.62 12.69
CA ARG A 74 -17.33 4.98 14.10
C ARG A 74 -16.63 6.27 14.45
N LEU A 75 -15.41 6.48 13.94
CA LEU A 75 -14.64 7.68 14.19
C LEU A 75 -15.27 8.92 13.53
N LEU A 76 -15.67 8.82 12.27
CA LEU A 76 -16.38 9.90 11.57
C LEU A 76 -17.67 10.29 12.30
N LYS A 77 -18.47 9.30 12.76
CA LYS A 77 -19.70 9.56 13.53
C LYS A 77 -19.45 10.27 14.87
N ARG A 78 -18.33 9.98 15.54
CA ARG A 78 -17.94 10.65 16.79
C ARG A 78 -17.57 12.12 16.59
N ASN A 79 -17.12 12.48 15.40
CA ASN A 79 -16.68 13.82 15.03
C ASN A 79 -17.63 14.47 14.01
N LYS A 80 -18.92 14.08 14.02
CA LYS A 80 -19.91 14.50 13.03
C LYS A 80 -20.08 16.02 12.96
N GLU A 81 -19.83 16.74 14.05
CA GLU A 81 -20.00 18.19 14.12
C GLU A 81 -18.92 18.88 13.29
N GLN A 82 -17.64 18.55 13.52
CA GLN A 82 -16.51 19.09 12.76
C GLN A 82 -16.54 18.63 11.30
N VAL A 83 -16.88 17.35 11.06
CA VAL A 83 -17.03 16.80 9.71
C VAL A 83 -18.17 17.50 8.96
N GLY A 84 -19.29 17.78 9.63
CA GLY A 84 -20.45 18.45 9.02
C GLY A 84 -20.24 19.93 8.70
N LEU A 85 -19.21 20.57 9.28
CA LEU A 85 -18.82 21.93 8.92
C LEU A 85 -17.99 22.00 7.63
N ALA A 86 -17.35 20.89 7.23
CA ALA A 86 -16.48 20.85 6.06
C ALA A 86 -17.27 20.71 4.76
N ASP A 87 -16.79 21.36 3.71
CA ASP A 87 -17.24 21.16 2.34
C ASP A 87 -16.39 20.13 1.58
N VAL A 88 -15.28 19.68 2.18
CA VAL A 88 -14.39 18.64 1.64
C VAL A 88 -13.59 17.93 2.74
N LEU A 89 -13.30 16.65 2.53
CA LEU A 89 -12.34 15.90 3.35
C LEU A 89 -11.02 15.69 2.60
N LEU A 90 -9.91 16.00 3.26
CA LEU A 90 -8.56 15.67 2.78
C LEU A 90 -8.01 14.46 3.57
N VAL A 91 -7.70 13.37 2.89
CA VAL A 91 -7.34 12.09 3.52
C VAL A 91 -5.87 11.78 3.34
N LEU A 92 -5.12 11.70 4.45
CA LEU A 92 -3.74 11.28 4.52
C LEU A 92 -3.65 9.76 4.71
N ALA A 93 -4.10 9.01 3.71
CA ALA A 93 -4.07 7.55 3.69
C ALA A 93 -3.79 7.03 2.26
N CYS A 94 -3.60 5.71 2.12
CA CYS A 94 -3.53 5.08 0.81
C CYS A 94 -4.90 5.13 0.10
N GLY A 95 -4.93 4.79 -1.20
CA GLY A 95 -6.14 4.87 -2.02
C GLY A 95 -7.33 4.06 -1.48
N ALA A 96 -7.09 2.92 -0.81
CA ALA A 96 -8.14 2.16 -0.14
C ALA A 96 -8.74 2.91 1.07
N GLY A 97 -7.91 3.65 1.81
CA GLY A 97 -8.38 4.50 2.91
C GLY A 97 -9.23 5.67 2.40
N VAL A 98 -8.78 6.34 1.33
CA VAL A 98 -9.51 7.44 0.68
C VAL A 98 -10.89 6.98 0.22
N GLN A 99 -10.98 5.85 -0.49
CA GLN A 99 -12.25 5.28 -0.94
C GLN A 99 -13.15 4.85 0.22
N THR A 100 -12.56 4.37 1.32
CA THR A 100 -13.32 4.03 2.52
C THR A 100 -13.99 5.26 3.11
N VAL A 101 -13.27 6.37 3.24
CA VAL A 101 -13.83 7.64 3.73
C VAL A 101 -14.90 8.16 2.78
N ALA A 102 -14.64 8.15 1.47
CA ALA A 102 -15.61 8.56 0.44
C ALA A 102 -16.91 7.76 0.49
N SER A 103 -16.87 6.48 0.85
CA SER A 103 -18.09 5.65 1.00
C SER A 103 -18.92 5.96 2.26
N LEU A 104 -18.44 6.83 3.14
CA LEU A 104 -19.01 7.10 4.46
C LEU A 104 -19.47 8.55 4.66
N VAL A 105 -19.23 9.43 3.69
CA VAL A 105 -19.59 10.84 3.74
C VAL A 105 -20.21 11.29 2.41
N ASP A 106 -21.01 12.36 2.44
CA ASP A 106 -21.70 12.88 1.26
C ASP A 106 -21.00 14.11 0.63
N VAL A 107 -19.81 14.46 1.13
CA VAL A 107 -18.97 15.55 0.61
C VAL A 107 -17.77 15.00 -0.17
N PRO A 108 -17.16 15.78 -1.07
CA PRO A 108 -15.96 15.36 -1.78
C PRO A 108 -14.82 14.92 -0.85
N VAL A 109 -14.07 13.91 -1.28
CA VAL A 109 -12.93 13.36 -0.55
C VAL A 109 -11.74 13.27 -1.47
N TYR A 110 -10.63 13.92 -1.10
CA TYR A 110 -9.41 13.95 -1.91
C TYR A 110 -8.22 13.28 -1.21
N PRO A 111 -7.36 12.59 -1.96
CA PRO A 111 -6.13 12.02 -1.43
C PRO A 111 -5.09 13.12 -1.19
N ALA A 112 -4.45 13.10 -0.02
CA ALA A 112 -3.21 13.85 0.22
C ALA A 112 -1.95 13.06 -0.12
N LEU A 113 -2.07 11.74 -0.31
CA LEU A 113 -0.92 10.84 -0.51
C LEU A 113 -1.00 10.08 -1.83
N ASN A 114 0.16 9.82 -2.43
CA ASN A 114 0.36 8.80 -3.44
C ASN A 114 0.48 7.43 -2.77
N THR A 115 -0.16 6.40 -3.34
CA THR A 115 0.04 5.00 -2.91
C THR A 115 1.13 4.38 -3.78
N LEU A 116 2.21 3.92 -3.16
CA LEU A 116 3.38 3.43 -3.90
C LEU A 116 3.32 1.91 -4.07
N PHE A 117 3.56 1.15 -3.00
CA PHE A 117 3.61 -0.32 -3.07
C PHE A 117 3.42 -0.96 -1.69
N LEU A 118 3.23 -2.28 -1.68
CA LEU A 118 3.26 -3.09 -0.46
C LEU A 118 4.72 -3.36 -0.09
N ALA A 119 5.17 -2.78 1.01
CA ALA A 119 6.55 -2.92 1.46
C ALA A 119 6.70 -3.71 2.74
N ARG A 120 7.92 -4.24 2.87
CA ARG A 120 8.56 -4.55 4.13
C ARG A 120 9.36 -3.33 4.57
N LEU A 121 9.22 -2.92 5.83
CA LEU A 121 10.13 -1.94 6.43
C LEU A 121 11.39 -2.67 6.90
N GLN A 122 12.55 -2.15 6.51
CA GLN A 122 13.81 -2.55 7.13
C GLN A 122 14.05 -1.71 8.39
N ASN A 123 13.73 -0.42 8.31
CA ASN A 123 13.71 0.54 9.39
C ASN A 123 12.77 1.70 9.02
N LEU A 124 12.72 2.76 9.82
CA LEU A 124 11.83 3.92 9.60
C LEU A 124 12.24 4.82 8.42
N SER A 125 13.40 4.58 7.81
CA SER A 125 13.93 5.35 6.67
C SER A 125 14.10 4.51 5.40
N VAL A 126 14.05 3.18 5.51
CA VAL A 126 14.33 2.25 4.41
C VAL A 126 13.24 1.19 4.33
N CYS A 127 12.62 1.10 3.16
CA CYS A 127 11.63 0.09 2.84
C CYS A 127 11.90 -0.53 1.47
N ASP A 128 11.38 -1.73 1.25
CA ASP A 128 11.50 -2.44 -0.02
C ASP A 128 10.24 -3.23 -0.35
N GLU A 129 9.92 -3.34 -1.65
CA GLU A 129 8.80 -4.14 -2.14
C GLU A 129 9.15 -5.64 -2.05
N ARG A 130 8.28 -6.43 -1.41
CA ARG A 130 8.47 -7.89 -1.26
C ARG A 130 7.32 -8.73 -1.79
N CYS A 131 6.22 -8.10 -2.23
CA CYS A 131 5.04 -8.82 -2.68
C CYS A 131 4.23 -7.98 -3.67
N ARG A 132 3.81 -8.62 -4.77
CA ARG A 132 2.96 -8.04 -5.83
C ARG A 132 1.47 -8.35 -5.67
N LEU A 133 1.07 -9.02 -4.58
CA LEU A 133 -0.32 -9.40 -4.32
C LEU A 133 -0.96 -10.21 -5.47
N CYS A 134 -0.18 -11.10 -6.09
CA CYS A 134 -0.55 -11.83 -7.31
C CYS A 134 -1.58 -12.96 -7.13
N GLY A 135 -2.13 -13.17 -5.93
CA GLY A 135 -3.19 -14.15 -5.65
C GLY A 135 -2.76 -15.62 -5.59
N GLU A 136 -1.51 -15.93 -5.93
CA GLU A 136 -0.96 -17.29 -5.89
C GLU A 136 0.47 -17.24 -5.36
N CYS A 137 0.67 -17.65 -4.12
CA CYS A 137 1.98 -17.58 -3.47
C CYS A 137 2.84 -18.79 -3.87
N ILE A 138 4.10 -18.55 -4.22
CA ILE A 138 5.10 -19.60 -4.52
C ILE A 138 6.33 -19.52 -3.61
N LEU A 139 6.20 -18.87 -2.45
CA LEU A 139 7.32 -18.64 -1.54
C LEU A 139 7.79 -19.94 -0.87
N ALA A 140 6.96 -20.98 -0.82
CA ALA A 140 7.37 -22.28 -0.29
C ALA A 140 8.38 -22.94 -1.21
N GLU A 141 8.25 -22.71 -2.51
CA GLU A 141 9.04 -23.30 -3.58
C GLU A 141 10.27 -22.47 -3.94
N THR A 142 10.31 -21.18 -3.56
CA THR A 142 11.42 -20.27 -3.89
C THR A 142 12.20 -19.82 -2.66
N ALA A 143 12.33 -20.71 -1.67
CA ALA A 143 13.06 -20.48 -0.42
C ALA A 143 12.66 -19.16 0.29
N ALA A 144 11.39 -18.79 0.24
CA ALA A 144 10.83 -17.55 0.79
C ALA A 144 11.35 -16.24 0.16
N ILE A 145 11.87 -16.29 -1.08
CA ILE A 145 12.24 -15.12 -1.88
C ILE A 145 11.27 -15.01 -3.05
N CYS A 146 10.54 -13.89 -3.16
CA CYS A 146 9.52 -13.73 -4.21
C CYS A 146 10.16 -13.37 -5.56
N PRO A 147 10.16 -14.25 -6.57
CA PRO A 147 10.75 -13.90 -7.86
C PRO A 147 9.88 -12.90 -8.64
N VAL A 148 8.56 -12.85 -8.37
CA VAL A 148 7.64 -11.90 -9.02
C VAL A 148 7.85 -10.46 -8.54
N ALA A 149 8.17 -10.27 -7.25
CA ALA A 149 8.41 -8.94 -6.69
C ALA A 149 9.86 -8.48 -6.88
N LEU A 150 10.82 -9.40 -6.80
CA LEU A 150 12.25 -9.05 -6.73
C LEU A 150 12.98 -9.17 -8.06
N CYS A 151 12.43 -9.90 -9.04
CA CYS A 151 12.96 -9.90 -10.39
C CYS A 151 12.32 -8.76 -11.19
N PRO A 152 13.08 -7.82 -11.79
CA PRO A 152 12.53 -6.79 -12.67
C PRO A 152 11.74 -7.36 -13.87
N LYS A 153 12.07 -8.60 -14.28
CA LYS A 153 11.40 -9.33 -15.36
C LYS A 153 10.20 -10.16 -14.87
N GLY A 154 9.98 -10.26 -13.55
CA GLY A 154 8.87 -11.03 -12.96
C GLY A 154 8.87 -12.52 -13.29
N LEU A 155 10.04 -13.10 -13.60
CA LEU A 155 10.14 -14.48 -14.11
C LEU A 155 9.82 -15.51 -13.04
N MET A 156 8.94 -16.44 -13.39
CA MET A 156 8.56 -17.59 -12.54
C MET A 156 9.59 -18.70 -12.51
N ASN A 157 10.48 -18.75 -13.51
CA ASN A 157 11.60 -19.69 -13.62
C ASN A 157 12.84 -18.92 -14.03
N GLY A 158 13.97 -19.16 -13.36
CA GLY A 158 15.25 -18.56 -13.70
C GLY A 158 16.41 -19.49 -13.34
N PRO A 159 17.66 -19.01 -13.44
CA PRO A 159 18.04 -17.68 -13.92
C PRO A 159 17.80 -17.50 -15.42
N CYS A 160 17.66 -16.26 -15.87
CA CYS A 160 17.44 -15.91 -17.29
C CYS A 160 18.71 -15.73 -18.12
N GLY A 161 19.89 -15.99 -17.55
CA GLY A 161 21.20 -15.67 -18.14
C GLY A 161 21.61 -14.19 -18.02
N GLY A 162 20.67 -13.27 -17.81
CA GLY A 162 20.92 -11.83 -17.66
C GLY A 162 21.32 -11.40 -16.25
N TYR A 163 22.41 -11.97 -15.72
CA TYR A 163 23.00 -11.57 -14.44
C TYR A 163 24.53 -11.68 -14.50
N GLU A 164 25.24 -10.85 -13.74
CA GLU A 164 26.70 -10.80 -13.65
C GLU A 164 27.08 -10.59 -12.18
N ASP A 165 28.03 -11.37 -11.65
CA ASP A 165 28.49 -11.32 -10.25
C ASP A 165 27.34 -11.29 -9.20
N GLY A 166 26.28 -12.06 -9.45
CA GLY A 166 25.09 -12.14 -8.60
C GLY A 166 24.12 -10.95 -8.73
N LYS A 167 24.42 -9.96 -9.57
CA LYS A 167 23.60 -8.75 -9.81
C LYS A 167 22.78 -8.84 -11.09
N CYS A 168 21.63 -8.18 -11.10
CA CYS A 168 20.73 -8.18 -12.27
C CYS A 168 21.25 -7.28 -13.41
N GLU A 169 21.13 -7.70 -14.66
CA GLU A 169 21.52 -6.85 -15.81
C GLU A 169 20.68 -5.57 -15.97
N VAL A 170 19.43 -5.58 -15.48
CA VAL A 170 18.50 -4.45 -15.60
C VAL A 170 18.87 -3.33 -14.62
N ASP A 171 19.43 -3.69 -13.47
CA ASP A 171 19.88 -2.78 -12.43
C ASP A 171 21.03 -3.45 -11.66
N ARG A 172 22.25 -2.98 -11.92
CA ARG A 172 23.49 -3.59 -11.40
C ARG A 172 23.66 -3.42 -9.88
N GLU A 173 22.88 -2.55 -9.25
CA GLU A 173 22.87 -2.42 -7.80
C GLU A 173 22.01 -3.51 -7.14
N ARG A 174 21.06 -4.10 -7.87
CA ARG A 174 20.11 -5.10 -7.35
C ARG A 174 20.65 -6.51 -7.46
N ASP A 175 20.50 -7.27 -6.38
CA ASP A 175 20.74 -8.70 -6.39
C ASP A 175 19.77 -9.41 -7.36
N CYS A 176 20.30 -10.36 -8.12
CA CYS A 176 19.48 -11.23 -8.96
C CYS A 176 18.62 -12.12 -8.06
N ALA A 177 17.29 -11.99 -8.17
CA ALA A 177 16.36 -12.79 -7.36
C ALA A 177 16.62 -14.30 -7.43
N TRP A 178 16.98 -14.82 -8.62
CA TRP A 178 17.24 -16.25 -8.82
C TRP A 178 18.59 -16.73 -8.29
N VAL A 179 19.61 -15.85 -8.28
CA VAL A 179 20.88 -16.15 -7.59
C VAL A 179 20.64 -16.21 -6.08
N ALA A 180 19.92 -15.22 -5.52
CA ALA A 180 19.57 -15.21 -4.10
C ALA A 180 18.71 -16.42 -3.68
N ILE A 181 17.79 -16.88 -4.54
CA ILE A 181 17.02 -18.12 -4.33
C ILE A 181 17.96 -19.33 -4.27
N TYR A 182 18.86 -19.47 -5.25
CA TYR A 182 19.82 -20.57 -5.30
C TYR A 182 20.69 -20.63 -4.04
N GLU A 183 21.34 -19.53 -3.68
CA GLU A 183 22.25 -19.46 -2.52
C GLU A 183 21.52 -19.79 -1.21
N ARG A 184 20.26 -19.35 -1.09
CA ARG A 184 19.43 -19.65 0.07
C ARG A 184 19.00 -21.11 0.09
N MET A 185 18.64 -21.71 -1.05
CA MET A 185 18.34 -23.14 -1.14
C MET A 185 19.56 -24.01 -0.83
N GLU A 186 20.75 -23.61 -1.29
CA GLU A 186 22.00 -24.27 -0.94
C GLU A 186 22.23 -24.26 0.57
N THR A 187 22.07 -23.10 1.21
CA THR A 187 22.17 -22.96 2.67
C THR A 187 21.17 -23.83 3.41
N LEU A 188 19.97 -24.04 2.85
CA LEU A 188 18.92 -24.87 3.43
C LEU A 188 19.04 -26.36 3.09
N GLY A 189 19.96 -26.74 2.19
CA GLY A 189 20.06 -28.11 1.68
C GLY A 189 18.86 -28.55 0.84
N GLN A 190 18.26 -27.61 0.08
CA GLN A 190 17.03 -27.81 -0.72
C GLN A 190 17.27 -27.61 -2.24
N LEU A 191 18.48 -27.87 -2.72
CA LEU A 191 18.84 -27.62 -4.13
C LEU A 191 18.01 -28.42 -5.12
N GLU A 192 17.44 -29.57 -4.73
CA GLU A 192 16.53 -30.31 -5.58
C GLU A 192 15.30 -29.48 -5.99
N GLN A 193 14.83 -28.58 -5.12
CA GLN A 193 13.69 -27.70 -5.42
C GLN A 193 14.02 -26.66 -6.50
N PHE A 194 15.28 -26.25 -6.62
CA PHE A 194 15.71 -25.29 -7.62
C PHE A 194 15.53 -25.81 -9.06
N THR A 195 15.55 -27.13 -9.23
CA THR A 195 15.40 -27.78 -10.54
C THR A 195 13.93 -27.93 -10.97
N VAL A 196 12.98 -27.63 -10.09
CA VAL A 196 11.56 -27.73 -10.37
C VAL A 196 11.16 -26.58 -11.30
N ILE A 197 10.60 -26.93 -12.46
CA ILE A 197 10.02 -25.95 -13.38
C ILE A 197 8.59 -25.65 -12.96
N HIS A 198 8.31 -24.37 -12.72
CA HIS A 198 6.98 -23.87 -12.41
C HIS A 198 6.19 -23.61 -13.69
N GLU A 199 4.93 -24.07 -13.70
CA GLU A 199 3.98 -23.71 -14.73
C GLU A 199 3.76 -22.19 -14.80
N PRO A 200 3.35 -21.64 -15.95
CA PRO A 200 2.95 -20.25 -16.06
C PRO A 200 1.93 -19.90 -14.98
N LYS A 201 2.16 -18.76 -14.34
CA LYS A 201 1.28 -18.27 -13.27
C LYS A 201 -0.15 -18.06 -13.78
N ASP A 202 -1.13 -18.52 -13.02
CA ASP A 202 -2.53 -18.26 -13.31
C ASP A 202 -2.92 -16.84 -12.83
N TRP A 203 -2.72 -15.86 -13.71
CA TRP A 203 -3.06 -14.46 -13.44
C TRP A 203 -4.57 -14.23 -13.28
N SER A 204 -5.44 -15.17 -13.65
CA SER A 204 -6.88 -15.05 -13.36
C SER A 204 -7.18 -15.10 -11.85
N LYS A 205 -6.26 -15.63 -11.04
CA LYS A 205 -6.33 -15.61 -9.57
C LYS A 205 -6.06 -14.22 -9.00
N MET A 206 -5.34 -13.37 -9.72
CA MET A 206 -5.18 -11.95 -9.42
C MET A 206 -6.45 -11.18 -9.83
N ARG A 207 -7.57 -11.49 -9.15
CA ARG A 207 -8.89 -10.96 -9.49
C ARG A 207 -8.99 -9.46 -9.20
N HIS A 208 -9.40 -8.70 -10.20
CA HIS A 208 -9.72 -7.28 -10.09
C HIS A 208 -11.14 -6.99 -10.62
N PRO A 209 -12.05 -6.40 -9.82
CA PRO A 209 -11.91 -6.14 -8.39
C PRO A 209 -11.90 -7.43 -7.56
N GLY A 210 -11.04 -7.48 -6.55
CA GLY A 210 -11.00 -8.61 -5.61
C GLY A 210 -12.18 -8.55 -4.65
N PHE A 211 -12.90 -9.66 -4.49
CA PHE A 211 -14.00 -9.78 -3.54
C PHE A 211 -14.01 -11.17 -2.90
N ILE A 212 -14.05 -11.22 -1.56
CA ILE A 212 -14.12 -12.46 -0.80
C ILE A 212 -15.20 -12.33 0.25
N ASN A 213 -16.21 -13.20 0.18
CA ASN A 213 -17.18 -13.40 1.24
C ASN A 213 -16.95 -14.78 1.88
N LYS A 214 -16.52 -14.81 3.15
CA LYS A 214 -16.23 -16.08 3.85
C LYS A 214 -17.45 -17.00 4.00
N ARG A 215 -18.67 -16.47 3.84
CA ARG A 215 -19.91 -17.26 3.89
C ARG A 215 -20.22 -17.95 2.56
N ASP A 216 -19.63 -17.48 1.46
CA ASP A 216 -19.75 -18.10 0.15
C ASP A 216 -18.69 -19.21 0.02
N LYS A 217 -19.07 -20.44 0.40
CA LYS A 217 -18.17 -21.60 0.36
C LYS A 217 -17.75 -21.98 -1.06
N LYS A 218 -18.59 -21.70 -2.07
CA LYS A 218 -18.28 -21.93 -3.49
C LYS A 218 -17.18 -20.99 -3.97
N ALA A 219 -17.26 -19.70 -3.61
CA ALA A 219 -16.24 -18.72 -3.97
C ALA A 219 -14.86 -18.97 -3.32
N LEU A 220 -14.81 -19.71 -2.21
CA LEU A 220 -13.58 -20.06 -1.50
C LEU A 220 -12.89 -21.33 -1.99
N GLY A 221 -13.45 -22.02 -3.00
CA GLY A 221 -12.91 -23.31 -3.46
C GLY A 221 -12.96 -24.42 -2.40
N ARG A 222 -13.88 -24.31 -1.43
CA ARG A 222 -14.09 -25.26 -0.32
C ARG A 222 -15.42 -26.01 -0.47
N GLY A 223 -15.73 -26.42 -1.69
CA GLY A 223 -16.96 -27.15 -2.05
C GLY A 223 -16.64 -28.57 -2.45
#